data_AF-A0A920RMS9-F1
#
_entry.id   AF-A0A920RMS9-F1
#
_cell.length_a   1.000
_cell.length_b   1.000
_cell.length_c   1.000
_cell.angle_alpha   90.00
_cell.angle_beta   90.00
_cell.angle_gamma   90.00
#
_symmetry.space_group_name_H-M   'P 1'
#
loop_
_entity.id
_entity.type
_entity.pdbx_description
1 polymer ?
#
loop_
_entity_poly.entity_id
_entity_poly.type
_entity_poly.pdbx_seq_one_letter_code
_entity_poly.pdbx_strand_id
1 'polypeptide(L)'
;MAVLWPAIEFMEQAHRGELSLEVAETHSIPPAHWGRAIVPGLMGDPLKGTYWGDLQNWNAMFHSGVVALVLAACGVFSRHRKDAVWWTVITLGLWAPYCLGGVVYTVCYLYVPGFNLFRRPIVLRLFLLFSVAVMAALGCDAVQGASRRRGGSRVMFVASGLGLAGLWATGLPVG
;
A
#
# COMPACT_ATOMS: atom_id res chain seq x y z
N MET A 1 33.67 -5.83 -11.33
CA MET A 1 33.98 -6.26 -9.95
C MET A 1 34.53 -5.13 -9.07
N ALA A 2 35.18 -4.09 -9.60
CA ALA A 2 35.71 -2.97 -8.80
C ALA A 2 34.65 -2.08 -8.09
N VAL A 3 33.39 -2.06 -8.55
CA VAL A 3 32.34 -1.17 -7.98
C VAL A 3 31.77 -1.70 -6.65
N LEU A 4 31.84 -3.02 -6.42
CA LEU A 4 31.26 -3.62 -5.22
C LEU A 4 32.21 -3.62 -4.03
N TRP A 5 33.52 -3.43 -4.26
CA TRP A 5 34.54 -3.50 -3.22
C TRP A 5 34.34 -2.44 -2.11
N PRO A 6 34.16 -1.14 -2.43
CA PRO A 6 33.88 -0.15 -1.41
C PRO A 6 32.54 -0.42 -0.68
N ALA A 7 31.54 -0.97 -1.39
CA ALA A 7 30.26 -1.30 -0.80
C ALA A 7 30.36 -2.44 0.23
N ILE A 8 31.23 -3.44 0.00
CA ILE A 8 31.50 -4.52 0.94
C ILE A 8 32.23 -4.00 2.18
N GLU A 9 33.25 -3.17 1.98
CA GLU A 9 34.04 -2.57 3.07
C GLU A 9 33.17 -1.66 3.96
N PHE A 10 32.28 -0.86 3.37
CA PHE A 10 31.31 -0.07 4.13
C PHE A 10 30.18 -0.90 4.77
N MET A 11 29.88 -2.10 4.27
CA MET A 11 28.89 -2.97 4.92
C MET A 11 29.37 -3.48 6.27
N GLU A 12 30.67 -3.71 6.45
CA GLU A 12 31.27 -4.11 7.73
C GLU A 12 31.34 -2.94 8.73
N GLN A 13 31.54 -1.72 8.23
CA GLN A 13 31.61 -0.50 9.05
C GLN A 13 30.23 0.10 9.37
N ALA A 14 29.20 -0.29 8.61
CA ALA A 14 27.83 0.09 8.92
C ALA A 14 27.48 -0.47 10.30
N HIS A 15 27.25 0.43 11.27
CA HIS A 15 26.57 0.14 12.52
C HIS A 15 25.12 -0.30 12.18
N ARG A 16 24.99 -1.53 11.65
CA ARG A 16 23.73 -2.26 11.62
C ARG A 16 23.47 -2.69 13.05
N GLY A 17 23.19 -1.73 13.92
CA GLY A 17 22.62 -2.03 15.22
C GLY A 17 21.43 -2.94 14.96
N GLU A 18 21.43 -4.11 15.60
CA GLU A 18 20.29 -5.01 15.61
C GLU A 18 19.07 -4.16 15.94
N LEU A 19 18.17 -3.99 14.97
CA LEU A 19 16.91 -3.36 15.30
C LEU A 19 16.17 -4.39 16.16
N SER A 20 15.91 -4.02 17.41
CA SER A 20 14.96 -4.77 18.20
C SER A 20 13.60 -4.72 17.49
N LEU A 21 12.86 -5.81 17.59
CA LEU A 21 11.52 -5.96 17.05
C LEU A 21 10.61 -4.77 17.45
N GLU A 22 10.75 -4.27 18.68
CA GLU A 22 10.03 -3.09 19.20
C GLU A 22 10.20 -1.84 18.33
N VAL A 23 11.44 -1.54 17.89
CA VAL A 23 11.72 -0.36 17.06
C VAL A 23 11.10 -0.53 15.68
N ALA A 24 11.05 -1.76 15.16
CA ALA A 24 10.46 -2.06 13.87
C ALA A 24 8.91 -1.98 13.92
N GLU A 25 8.29 -2.44 15.00
CA GLU A 25 6.83 -2.38 15.20
C GLU A 25 6.30 -0.95 15.39
N THR A 26 7.12 -0.05 15.97
CA THR A 26 6.77 1.38 16.12
C THR A 26 6.51 2.07 14.76
N HIS A 27 6.90 1.43 13.65
CA HIS A 27 6.73 1.94 12.29
C HIS A 27 5.58 1.29 11.52
N SER A 28 4.79 0.40 12.14
CA SER A 28 3.55 -0.11 11.56
C SER A 28 2.48 0.98 11.50
N ILE A 29 1.53 0.84 10.57
CA ILE A 29 0.48 1.82 10.38
C ILE A 29 -0.76 1.39 11.15
N PRO A 30 -1.30 2.25 12.03
CA PRO A 30 -2.54 1.93 12.72
C PRO A 30 -3.69 1.72 11.71
N PRO A 31 -4.60 0.77 11.96
CA PRO A 31 -5.72 0.46 11.06
C PRO A 31 -6.54 1.68 10.63
N ALA A 32 -6.70 2.67 11.50
CA ALA A 32 -7.44 3.91 11.22
C ALA A 32 -6.85 4.70 10.03
N HIS A 33 -5.54 4.68 9.85
CA HIS A 33 -4.87 5.43 8.79
C HIS A 33 -5.09 4.86 7.38
N TRP A 34 -5.62 3.64 7.25
CA TRP A 34 -5.91 3.04 5.95
C TRP A 34 -7.00 3.74 5.17
N GLY A 35 -7.88 4.47 5.85
CA GLY A 35 -8.83 5.34 5.18
C GLY A 35 -8.16 6.40 4.29
N ARG A 36 -6.89 6.76 4.55
CA ARG A 36 -6.09 7.66 3.69
C ARG A 36 -5.80 7.10 2.30
N ALA A 37 -5.74 5.77 2.18
CA ALA A 37 -5.60 5.11 0.88
C ALA A 37 -6.77 5.46 -0.06
N ILE A 38 -7.95 5.72 0.50
CA ILE A 38 -9.19 6.07 -0.19
C ILE A 38 -9.38 7.60 -0.23
N VAL A 39 -9.27 8.26 0.93
CA VAL A 39 -9.45 9.72 1.09
C VAL A 39 -8.22 10.30 1.79
N PRO A 40 -7.28 10.93 1.06
CA PRO A 40 -6.01 11.38 1.63
C PRO A 40 -6.17 12.32 2.84
N GLY A 41 -7.18 13.19 2.79
CA GLY A 41 -7.50 14.19 3.81
C GLY A 41 -8.31 13.69 5.01
N LEU A 42 -8.65 12.40 5.10
CA LEU A 42 -9.54 11.85 6.14
C LEU A 42 -9.12 12.22 7.57
N MET A 43 -7.81 12.29 7.79
CA MET A 43 -7.18 12.48 9.09
C MET A 43 -6.71 13.92 9.31
N GLY A 44 -7.15 14.86 8.45
CA GLY A 44 -6.76 16.27 8.49
C GLY A 44 -5.36 16.57 7.93
N ASP A 45 -5.01 17.86 7.96
CA ASP A 45 -3.78 18.42 7.42
C ASP A 45 -2.83 18.85 8.56
N PRO A 46 -1.62 18.26 8.66
CA PRO A 46 -0.62 18.63 9.67
C PRO A 46 -0.19 20.09 9.57
N LEU A 47 -0.14 20.65 8.36
CA LEU A 47 0.28 22.05 8.14
C LEU A 47 -0.77 23.06 8.60
N LYS A 48 -2.03 22.63 8.69
CA LYS A 48 -3.17 23.46 9.15
C LYS A 48 -3.58 23.18 10.60
N GLY A 49 -2.87 22.29 11.30
CA GLY A 49 -3.21 21.92 12.67
C GLY A 49 -4.53 21.15 12.84
N THR A 50 -5.15 20.69 11.75
CA THR A 50 -6.42 19.92 11.76
C THR A 50 -6.17 18.41 11.84
N TYR A 51 -4.91 18.00 11.92
CA TYR A 51 -4.49 16.61 11.97
C TYR A 51 -4.80 15.98 13.33
N TRP A 52 -5.56 14.88 13.33
CA TRP A 52 -6.01 14.19 14.54
C TRP A 52 -5.52 12.73 14.65
N GLY A 53 -4.58 12.34 13.80
CA GLY A 53 -3.98 10.99 13.83
C GLY A 53 -2.68 10.92 14.63
N ASP A 54 -1.92 9.83 14.46
CA ASP A 54 -0.67 9.62 15.19
C ASP A 54 0.49 10.51 14.71
N LEU A 55 1.45 10.76 15.61
CA LEU A 55 2.64 11.59 15.36
C LEU A 55 3.50 11.10 14.18
N GLN A 56 3.50 9.79 13.91
CA GLN A 56 4.20 9.16 12.78
C GLN A 56 3.44 9.34 11.44
N ASN A 57 2.85 10.51 11.21
CA ASN A 57 1.94 10.79 10.10
C ASN A 57 2.54 10.47 8.71
N TRP A 58 3.84 10.69 8.53
CA TRP A 58 4.58 10.43 7.28
C TRP A 58 4.60 8.94 6.90
N ASN A 59 4.50 8.03 7.89
CA ASN A 59 4.36 6.60 7.64
C ASN A 59 2.97 6.25 7.11
N ALA A 60 1.98 7.11 7.29
CA ALA A 60 0.61 6.95 6.83
C ALA A 60 0.26 7.83 5.61
N MET A 61 1.21 8.57 5.04
CA MET A 61 1.01 9.36 3.82
C MET A 61 1.10 8.46 2.58
N PHE A 62 0.01 7.76 2.27
CA PHE A 62 -0.11 6.99 1.04
C PHE A 62 -1.54 7.06 0.50
N HIS A 63 -1.65 7.15 -0.82
CA HIS A 63 -2.91 7.18 -1.54
C HIS A 63 -2.74 6.41 -2.84
N SER A 64 -3.51 5.34 -3.02
CA SER A 64 -3.52 4.54 -4.25
C SER A 64 -4.58 5.01 -5.24
N GLY A 65 -5.55 5.83 -4.81
CA GLY A 65 -6.68 6.26 -5.62
C GLY A 65 -7.85 5.28 -5.55
N VAL A 66 -9.06 5.80 -5.32
CA VAL A 66 -10.28 4.98 -5.23
C VAL A 66 -10.51 4.19 -6.52
N VAL A 67 -10.28 4.80 -7.68
CA VAL A 67 -10.42 4.15 -8.98
C VAL A 67 -9.47 2.96 -9.11
N ALA A 68 -8.21 3.12 -8.71
CA ALA A 68 -7.23 2.04 -8.76
C ALA A 68 -7.59 0.89 -7.81
N LEU A 69 -8.10 1.20 -6.61
CA LEU A 69 -8.56 0.17 -5.66
C LEU A 69 -9.78 -0.60 -6.17
N VAL A 70 -10.76 0.08 -6.77
CA VAL A 70 -11.94 -0.58 -7.36
C VAL A 70 -11.52 -1.45 -8.54
N LEU A 71 -10.67 -0.95 -9.43
CA LEU A 71 -10.12 -1.75 -10.52
C LEU A 71 -9.31 -2.92 -9.98
N ALA A 72 -8.48 -2.72 -8.95
CA ALA A 72 -7.70 -3.80 -8.34
C ALA A 72 -8.61 -4.91 -7.80
N ALA A 73 -9.73 -4.57 -7.15
CA ALA A 73 -10.72 -5.54 -6.71
C ALA A 73 -11.35 -6.30 -7.89
N CYS A 74 -11.62 -5.62 -9.01
CA CYS A 74 -12.08 -6.28 -10.25
C CYS A 74 -11.03 -7.21 -10.85
N GLY A 75 -9.73 -6.97 -10.62
CA GLY A 75 -8.63 -7.79 -11.12
C GLY A 75 -8.67 -9.25 -10.68
N VAL A 76 -9.30 -9.53 -9.54
CA VAL A 76 -9.54 -10.90 -9.04
C VAL A 76 -10.37 -11.72 -10.03
N PHE A 77 -11.26 -11.08 -10.79
CA PHE A 77 -12.11 -11.71 -11.81
C PHE A 77 -11.49 -11.68 -13.21
N SER A 78 -10.21 -11.36 -13.33
CA SER A 78 -9.53 -11.36 -14.62
C SER A 78 -9.55 -12.74 -15.29
N ARG A 79 -9.62 -12.73 -16.62
CA ARG A 79 -9.50 -13.93 -17.45
C ARG A 79 -8.13 -14.60 -17.29
N HIS A 80 -7.11 -13.84 -16.91
CA HIS A 80 -5.75 -14.31 -16.63
C HIS A 80 -5.67 -14.88 -15.21
N ARG A 81 -6.38 -16.00 -14.97
CA ARG A 81 -6.61 -16.52 -13.61
C ARG A 81 -5.32 -16.78 -12.81
N LYS A 82 -4.27 -17.28 -13.46
CA LYS A 82 -2.98 -17.54 -12.80
C LYS A 82 -2.34 -16.24 -12.30
N ASP A 83 -2.27 -15.24 -13.16
CA ASP A 83 -1.71 -13.93 -12.82
C ASP A 83 -2.55 -13.21 -11.77
N ALA A 84 -3.89 -13.29 -11.89
CA ALA A 84 -4.81 -12.73 -10.91
C ALA A 84 -4.62 -13.34 -9.52
N VAL A 85 -4.53 -14.68 -9.42
CA VAL A 85 -4.27 -15.35 -8.15
C VAL A 85 -2.90 -14.97 -7.59
N TRP A 86 -1.86 -15.01 -8.43
CA TRP A 86 -0.49 -14.68 -8.02
C TRP A 86 -0.38 -13.25 -7.47
N TRP A 87 -0.91 -12.27 -8.19
CA TRP A 87 -0.88 -10.87 -7.77
C TRP A 87 -1.82 -10.57 -6.61
N THR A 88 -2.92 -11.31 -6.45
CA THR A 88 -3.78 -11.23 -5.26
C THR A 88 -3.02 -11.71 -4.03
N VAL A 89 -2.33 -12.86 -4.11
CA VAL A 89 -1.53 -13.40 -3.01
C VAL A 89 -0.39 -12.45 -2.64
N ILE A 90 0.32 -11.89 -3.64
CA ILE A 90 1.37 -10.89 -3.39
C ILE A 90 0.78 -9.65 -2.71
N THR A 91 -0.33 -9.11 -3.23
CA THR A 91 -0.94 -7.90 -2.67
C THR A 91 -1.39 -8.12 -1.24
N LEU A 92 -2.03 -9.26 -0.93
CA LEU A 92 -2.43 -9.61 0.43
C LEU A 92 -1.23 -9.87 1.34
N GLY A 93 -0.18 -10.52 0.83
CA GLY A 93 1.06 -10.79 1.56
C GLY A 93 1.88 -9.54 1.86
N LEU A 94 1.79 -8.50 1.04
CA LEU A 94 2.39 -7.18 1.30
C LEU A 94 1.48 -6.31 2.17
N TRP A 95 0.17 -6.42 1.99
CA TRP A 95 -0.82 -5.68 2.77
C TRP A 95 -0.85 -6.16 4.22
N ALA A 96 -0.82 -7.46 4.49
CA ALA A 96 -0.98 -7.99 5.85
C ALA A 96 0.09 -7.50 6.86
N PRO A 97 1.41 -7.56 6.57
CA PRO A 97 2.44 -7.04 7.47
C PRO A 97 2.41 -5.52 7.59
N TYR A 98 1.99 -4.83 6.53
CA TYR A 98 1.91 -3.37 6.48
C TYR A 98 0.65 -2.83 7.18
N CYS A 99 -0.44 -3.59 7.22
CA CYS A 99 -1.76 -3.19 7.67
C CYS A 99 -2.10 -3.65 9.09
N LEU A 100 -1.79 -4.90 9.41
CA LEU A 100 -2.16 -5.50 10.69
C LEU A 100 -1.13 -5.16 11.78
N GLY A 101 0.12 -4.86 11.40
CA GLY A 101 1.21 -4.66 12.36
C GLY A 101 1.34 -5.83 13.34
N GLY A 102 2.13 -5.64 14.41
CA GLY A 102 2.25 -6.62 15.51
C GLY A 102 2.57 -8.04 15.02
N VAL A 103 1.78 -9.03 15.47
CA VAL A 103 2.03 -10.47 15.28
C VAL A 103 2.38 -10.86 13.84
N VAL A 104 1.69 -10.32 12.83
CA VAL A 104 1.98 -10.67 11.42
C VAL A 104 3.35 -10.15 11.00
N TYR A 105 3.68 -8.91 11.37
CA TYR A 105 4.99 -8.33 11.12
C TYR A 105 6.08 -9.07 11.91
N THR A 106 5.82 -9.40 13.18
CA THR A 106 6.72 -10.19 14.03
C THR A 106 7.05 -11.54 13.39
N VAL A 107 6.04 -12.27 12.92
CA VAL A 107 6.22 -13.57 12.26
C VAL A 107 7.04 -13.40 10.98
N CYS A 108 6.75 -12.40 10.15
CA CYS A 108 7.57 -12.13 8.98
C CYS A 108 9.02 -11.78 9.34
N TYR A 109 9.22 -10.95 10.37
CA TYR A 109 10.54 -10.54 10.84
C TYR A 109 11.39 -11.70 11.37
N LEU A 110 10.76 -12.65 12.07
CA LEU A 110 11.46 -13.79 12.69
C LEU A 110 11.68 -14.95 11.72
N TYR A 111 10.74 -15.22 10.81
CA TYR A 111 10.74 -16.46 10.03
C TYR A 111 10.99 -16.27 8.53
N VAL A 112 10.80 -15.07 7.97
CA VAL A 112 11.04 -14.83 6.53
C VAL A 112 12.49 -14.39 6.32
N PRO A 113 13.32 -15.20 5.63
CA PRO A 113 14.73 -14.87 5.43
C PRO A 113 14.85 -13.55 4.63
N GLY A 114 15.69 -12.64 5.13
CA GLY A 114 15.91 -11.32 4.53
C GLY A 114 14.83 -10.28 4.85
N PHE A 115 13.73 -10.63 5.53
CA PHE A 115 12.72 -9.64 5.91
C PHE A 115 13.23 -8.70 7.01
N ASN A 116 14.10 -9.20 7.90
CA ASN A 116 14.81 -8.42 8.90
C ASN A 116 15.78 -7.36 8.34
N LEU A 117 16.09 -7.41 7.03
CA LEU A 117 16.85 -6.35 6.36
C LEU A 117 16.02 -5.07 6.19
N PHE A 118 14.69 -5.19 6.17
CA PHE A 118 13.80 -4.04 6.05
C PHE A 118 13.52 -3.45 7.44
N ARG A 119 14.30 -2.42 7.81
CA ARG A 119 14.17 -1.71 9.10
C ARG A 119 12.76 -1.17 9.40
N ARG A 120 11.94 -0.90 8.37
CA ARG A 120 10.66 -0.21 8.52
C ARG A 120 9.61 -0.81 7.56
N PRO A 121 8.38 -1.11 8.03
CA PRO A 121 7.28 -1.59 7.19
C PRO A 121 6.98 -0.65 6.00
N ILE A 122 7.28 0.65 6.13
CA ILE A 122 7.10 1.65 5.07
C ILE A 122 7.77 1.28 3.74
N VAL A 123 8.85 0.50 3.75
CA VAL A 123 9.55 0.09 2.52
C VAL A 123 8.67 -0.83 1.67
N LEU A 124 7.79 -1.62 2.30
CA LEU A 124 6.83 -2.48 1.61
C LEU A 124 5.77 -1.69 0.85
N ARG A 125 5.55 -0.41 1.21
CA ARG A 125 4.55 0.46 0.59
C ARG A 125 4.74 0.56 -0.92
N LEU A 126 5.98 0.72 -1.39
CA LEU A 126 6.26 0.82 -2.84
C LEU A 126 5.78 -0.44 -3.57
N PHE A 127 6.14 -1.61 -3.03
CA PHE A 127 5.76 -2.91 -3.58
C PHE A 127 4.25 -3.13 -3.53
N LEU A 128 3.60 -2.68 -2.45
CA LEU A 128 2.15 -2.73 -2.32
C LEU A 128 1.45 -1.85 -3.35
N LEU A 129 1.86 -0.59 -3.52
CA LEU A 129 1.26 0.28 -4.55
C LEU A 129 1.50 -0.28 -5.96
N PHE A 130 2.68 -0.85 -6.20
CA PHE A 130 2.98 -1.51 -7.47
C PHE A 130 2.07 -2.72 -7.71
N SER A 131 1.89 -3.59 -6.72
CA SER A 131 1.02 -4.76 -6.85
C SER A 131 -0.45 -4.36 -7.03
N VAL A 132 -0.91 -3.31 -6.34
CA VAL A 132 -2.23 -2.70 -6.54
C VAL A 132 -2.37 -2.16 -7.96
N ALA A 133 -1.35 -1.51 -8.52
CA ALA A 133 -1.38 -1.01 -9.90
C ALA A 133 -1.49 -2.16 -10.92
N VAL A 134 -0.75 -3.27 -10.71
CA VAL A 134 -0.87 -4.46 -11.57
C VAL A 134 -2.26 -5.08 -11.47
N MET A 135 -2.79 -5.23 -10.24
CA MET A 135 -4.17 -5.69 -10.03
C MET A 135 -5.20 -4.77 -10.71
N ALA A 136 -4.98 -3.45 -10.65
CA ALA A 136 -5.84 -2.49 -11.33
C ALA A 136 -5.80 -2.63 -12.84
N ALA A 137 -4.63 -2.91 -13.43
CA ALA A 137 -4.52 -3.21 -14.86
C ALA A 137 -5.29 -4.49 -15.24
N LEU A 138 -5.14 -5.57 -14.46
CA LEU A 138 -5.90 -6.81 -14.65
C LEU A 138 -7.41 -6.59 -14.51
N GLY A 139 -7.83 -5.72 -13.60
CA GLY A 139 -9.22 -5.35 -13.42
C GLY A 139 -9.76 -4.49 -14.54
N CYS A 140 -8.95 -3.59 -15.08
CA CYS A 140 -9.31 -2.83 -16.27
C CYS A 140 -9.63 -3.78 -17.45
N ASP A 141 -8.78 -4.78 -17.68
CA ASP A 141 -9.03 -5.82 -18.69
C ASP A 141 -10.32 -6.61 -18.42
N ALA A 142 -10.56 -6.99 -17.16
CA ALA A 142 -11.77 -7.70 -16.76
C ALA A 142 -13.04 -6.87 -17.01
N VAL A 143 -13.02 -5.59 -16.64
CA VAL A 143 -14.15 -4.67 -16.80
C VAL A 143 -14.39 -4.34 -18.28
N GLN A 144 -13.35 -4.17 -19.08
CA GLN A 144 -13.48 -3.99 -20.53
C GLN A 144 -14.13 -5.21 -21.19
N GLY A 145 -13.72 -6.42 -20.80
CA GLY A 145 -14.37 -7.67 -21.24
C GLY A 145 -15.86 -7.75 -20.85
N ALA A 146 -16.21 -7.30 -19.65
CA ALA A 146 -17.59 -7.27 -19.15
C ALA A 146 -18.44 -6.12 -19.72
N SER A 147 -17.84 -4.98 -20.08
CA SER A 147 -18.49 -3.85 -20.74
C SER A 147 -19.06 -4.27 -22.10
N ARG A 148 -18.32 -5.12 -22.83
CA ARG A 148 -18.79 -5.78 -24.06
C ARG A 148 -20.04 -6.65 -23.85
N ARG A 149 -20.36 -7.00 -22.59
CA ARG A 149 -21.55 -7.77 -22.15
C ARG A 149 -22.52 -6.97 -21.25
N ARG A 150 -22.50 -5.62 -21.31
CA ARG A 150 -23.38 -4.64 -20.63
C ARG A 150 -23.12 -4.31 -19.15
N GLY A 151 -22.22 -5.00 -18.44
CA GLY A 151 -22.00 -4.80 -16.99
C GLY A 151 -20.90 -3.80 -16.58
N GLY A 152 -19.85 -3.65 -17.40
CA GLY A 152 -18.64 -2.91 -17.01
C GLY A 152 -18.78 -1.39 -16.88
N SER A 153 -19.71 -0.78 -17.63
CA SER A 153 -19.90 0.68 -17.65
C SER A 153 -20.37 1.26 -16.31
N ARG A 154 -21.23 0.54 -15.57
CA ARG A 154 -21.71 0.97 -14.24
C ARG A 154 -20.60 0.98 -13.19
N VAL A 155 -19.71 -0.02 -13.24
CA VAL A 155 -18.58 -0.13 -12.30
C VAL A 155 -17.61 1.03 -12.48
N MET A 156 -17.27 1.36 -13.73
CA MET A 156 -16.41 2.52 -14.00
C MET A 156 -17.06 3.83 -13.57
N PHE A 157 -18.35 4.02 -13.84
CA PHE A 157 -19.07 5.24 -13.45
C PHE A 157 -19.07 5.46 -11.93
N VAL A 158 -19.37 4.41 -11.16
CA VAL A 158 -19.34 4.47 -9.69
C VAL A 158 -17.91 4.70 -9.18
N ALA A 159 -16.92 4.01 -9.74
CA ALA A 159 -15.51 4.17 -9.35
C ALA A 159 -15.00 5.60 -9.61
N SER A 160 -15.30 6.16 -10.78
CA SER A 160 -14.94 7.53 -11.14
C SER A 160 -15.67 8.55 -10.27
N GLY A 161 -16.96 8.33 -9.98
CA GLY A 161 -17.72 9.19 -9.07
C GLY A 161 -17.15 9.21 -7.65
N LEU A 162 -16.80 8.04 -7.10
CA LEU A 162 -16.18 7.94 -5.78
C LEU A 162 -14.76 8.53 -5.76
N GLY A 163 -13.99 8.38 -6.84
CA GLY A 163 -12.68 9.01 -6.99
C GLY A 163 -12.74 10.54 -7.00
N LEU A 164 -13.68 11.10 -7.78
CA LEU A 164 -13.90 12.55 -7.81
C LEU A 164 -14.42 13.08 -6.47
N ALA A 165 -15.32 12.36 -5.80
CA ALA A 165 -15.79 12.72 -4.46
C ALA A 165 -14.66 12.70 -3.42
N GLY A 166 -13.77 11.70 -3.47
CA GLY A 166 -12.59 11.62 -2.61
C GLY A 166 -11.60 12.75 -2.83
N LEU A 167 -11.35 13.13 -4.09
CA LEU A 167 -10.54 14.31 -4.43
C LEU A 167 -11.19 15.61 -3.96
N TRP A 168 -12.51 15.75 -4.14
CA TRP A 168 -13.24 16.93 -3.70
C TRP A 168 -13.23 17.09 -2.18
N ALA A 169 -13.36 15.98 -1.44
CA ALA A 169 -13.26 15.97 0.02
C ALA A 169 -11.88 16.43 0.54
N THR A 170 -10.82 16.28 -0.27
CA THR A 170 -9.48 16.81 0.10
C THR A 170 -9.32 18.32 -0.11
N GLY A 171 -10.22 18.94 -0.90
CA GLY A 171 -10.24 20.37 -1.15
C GLY A 171 -11.16 21.17 -0.21
N LEU A 172 -11.96 20.50 0.62
CA LEU A 172 -12.82 21.18 1.59
C LEU A 172 -11.94 21.74 2.72
N PRO A 173 -11.95 23.06 2.97
CA PRO A 173 -11.39 23.60 4.19
C PRO A 173 -12.18 23.02 5.35
N VAL A 174 -11.57 22.10 6.10
CA VAL A 174 -12.07 21.68 7.40
C VAL A 174 -11.84 22.90 8.30
N GLY A 175 -12.89 23.70 8.48
CA GLY A 175 -12.92 24.87 9.36
C GLY A 175 -12.92 24.48 10.82
#